data_AF-A0A6P9B2W6-F1
#
_entry.id   AF-A0A6P9B2W6-F1
#
_cell.length_a   1.000
_cell.length_b   1.000
_cell.length_c   1.000
_cell.angle_alpha   90.00
_cell.angle_beta   90.00
_cell.angle_gamma   90.00
#
_symmetry.space_group_name_H-M   'P 1'
#
loop_
_entity.id
_entity.type
_entity.pdbx_description
1 polymer ?
#
loop_
_entity_poly.entity_id
_entity_poly.type
_entity_poly.pdbx_seq_one_letter_code
_entity_poly.pdbx_strand_id
1 'polypeptide(L)'
;PANATLRVQGTPPAQTVVFAATQEVKTPANPSVSIYENWKRHFNRTSSVHGIIPSLGSLGAGSDFAPFIHYLGITAMDIAYTYDRSKTSARIYPAYHTAFDTFDYADRYIDPGFTSHRAVAQTAGNVLLRLAEATILPFNVSDYGEALQAMYDTAERAFQADLLNHSLSL
;
A
#
# COMPACT_ATOMS: atom_id res chain seq x y z
N PRO A 1 -4.53 18.58 -3.91
CA PRO A 1 -4.08 17.71 -5.01
C PRO A 1 -3.67 16.31 -4.52
N ALA A 2 -3.95 15.27 -5.32
CA ALA A 2 -3.68 13.87 -4.97
C ALA A 2 -2.26 13.38 -5.34
N ASN A 3 -1.31 14.31 -5.34
CA ASN A 3 0.10 14.10 -5.68
C ASN A 3 1.01 14.21 -4.43
N ALA A 4 0.50 13.87 -3.24
CA ALA A 4 1.22 14.09 -1.98
C ALA A 4 2.18 12.94 -1.64
N THR A 5 1.70 11.69 -1.75
CA THR A 5 2.47 10.53 -1.34
C THR A 5 2.01 9.23 -2.01
N LEU A 6 2.84 8.20 -1.98
CA LEU A 6 2.47 6.86 -2.44
C LEU A 6 1.53 6.19 -1.42
N ARG A 7 0.60 5.38 -1.92
CA ARG A 7 -0.17 4.42 -1.17
C ARG A 7 -0.03 3.07 -1.86
N VAL A 8 0.29 2.04 -1.09
CA VAL A 8 0.33 0.68 -1.60
C VAL A 8 -0.60 -0.19 -0.78
N GLN A 9 -1.42 -0.99 -1.44
CA GLN A 9 -2.06 -2.15 -0.83
C GLN A 9 -1.41 -3.42 -1.36
N GLY A 10 -1.35 -4.46 -0.53
CA GLY A 10 -0.77 -5.71 -0.97
C GLY A 10 -0.79 -6.76 0.12
N THR A 11 -0.40 -7.96 -0.27
CA THR A 11 -0.17 -9.04 0.70
C THR A 11 1.20 -8.90 1.39
N PRO A 12 1.35 -9.32 2.66
CA PRO A 12 2.61 -9.21 3.39
C PRO A 12 3.86 -9.73 2.66
N PRO A 13 3.83 -10.86 1.90
CA PRO A 13 5.02 -11.37 1.24
C PRO A 13 5.62 -10.40 0.23
N ALA A 14 4.80 -9.52 -0.37
CA ALA A 14 5.25 -8.55 -1.36
C ALA A 14 5.85 -7.26 -0.76
N GLN A 15 5.80 -7.10 0.57
CA GLN A 15 6.25 -5.89 1.26
C GLN A 15 7.71 -5.54 0.90
N THR A 16 8.61 -6.53 0.95
CA THR A 16 10.04 -6.34 0.71
C THR A 16 10.34 -5.83 -0.70
N VAL A 17 9.72 -6.41 -1.74
CA VAL A 17 9.98 -5.99 -3.12
C VAL A 17 9.46 -4.59 -3.41
N VAL A 18 8.32 -4.20 -2.84
CA VAL A 18 7.79 -2.82 -2.94
C VAL A 18 8.71 -1.84 -2.22
N PHE A 19 9.21 -2.18 -1.03
CA PHE A 19 10.13 -1.32 -0.28
C PHE A 19 11.42 -1.09 -1.08
N ALA A 20 12.02 -2.16 -1.62
CA ALA A 20 13.21 -2.06 -2.45
C ALA A 20 12.98 -1.21 -3.71
N ALA A 21 11.82 -1.35 -4.37
CA ALA A 21 11.47 -0.52 -5.53
C ALA A 21 11.32 0.96 -5.17
N THR A 22 10.63 1.26 -4.06
CA THR A 22 10.34 2.64 -3.63
C THR A 22 11.56 3.37 -3.04
N GLN A 23 12.60 2.66 -2.63
CA GLN A 23 13.87 3.26 -2.20
C GLN A 23 14.67 3.84 -3.39
N GLU A 24 14.56 3.24 -4.57
CA GLU A 24 15.28 3.65 -5.78
C GLU A 24 14.59 4.77 -6.56
N VAL A 25 13.27 4.90 -6.43
CA VAL A 25 12.51 5.97 -7.09
C VAL A 25 12.54 7.24 -6.25
N LYS A 26 12.83 8.39 -6.86
CA LYS A 26 12.81 9.70 -6.19
C LYS A 26 11.43 10.34 -6.24
N THR A 27 11.10 11.14 -5.24
CA THR A 27 9.82 11.86 -5.22
C THR A 27 9.81 12.95 -6.29
N PRO A 28 8.65 13.22 -6.93
CA PRO A 28 8.51 14.35 -7.85
C PRO A 28 8.80 15.72 -7.21
N ALA A 29 8.38 15.90 -5.96
CA ALA A 29 8.47 17.18 -5.25
C ALA A 29 9.88 17.48 -4.73
N ASN A 30 10.67 16.46 -4.40
CA ASN A 30 12.03 16.60 -3.91
C ASN A 30 12.91 15.41 -4.36
N PRO A 31 13.79 15.59 -5.36
CA PRO A 31 14.66 14.53 -5.87
C PRO A 31 15.64 13.93 -4.84
N SER A 32 15.90 14.64 -3.72
CA SER A 32 16.76 14.15 -2.64
C SER A 32 16.04 13.16 -1.71
N VAL A 33 14.73 12.98 -1.84
CA VAL A 33 13.90 12.09 -1.03
C VAL A 33 13.42 10.93 -1.88
N SER A 34 13.58 9.70 -1.40
CA SER A 34 13.00 8.52 -2.05
C SER A 34 11.49 8.44 -1.83
N ILE A 35 10.79 7.74 -2.72
CA ILE A 35 9.36 7.45 -2.55
C ILE A 35 9.11 6.72 -1.23
N TYR A 36 10.00 5.81 -0.82
CA TYR A 36 9.94 5.11 0.46
C TYR A 36 9.91 6.07 1.65
N GLU A 37 10.84 7.03 1.71
CA GLU A 37 10.92 7.98 2.82
C GLU A 37 9.73 8.95 2.84
N ASN A 38 9.24 9.38 1.68
CA ASN A 38 8.03 10.19 1.61
C ASN A 38 6.79 9.39 2.03
N TRP A 39 6.63 8.16 1.56
CA TRP A 39 5.53 7.27 1.93
C TRP A 39 5.49 7.03 3.44
N LYS A 40 6.62 6.69 4.05
CA LYS A 40 6.77 6.51 5.51
C LYS A 40 6.32 7.72 6.33
N ARG A 41 6.49 8.95 5.81
CA ARG A 41 6.05 10.18 6.51
C ARG A 41 4.53 10.32 6.56
N HIS A 42 3.80 9.74 5.61
CA HIS A 42 2.35 9.90 5.49
C HIS A 42 1.60 8.65 5.99
N PHE A 43 2.11 7.47 5.66
CA PHE A 43 1.53 6.18 6.03
C PHE A 43 2.64 5.29 6.60
N ASN A 44 2.67 5.13 7.91
CA ASN A 44 3.60 4.23 8.59
C ASN A 44 2.90 3.29 9.56
N ARG A 45 3.66 2.29 10.00
CA ARG A 45 3.35 1.41 11.13
C ARG A 45 4.64 1.08 11.86
N THR A 46 4.53 0.67 13.11
CA THR A 46 5.63 0.07 13.86
C THR A 46 5.60 -1.44 13.63
N SER A 47 6.66 -1.98 13.04
CA SER A 47 6.95 -3.41 12.93
C SER A 47 7.86 -3.83 14.08
N SER A 48 7.62 -5.00 14.65
CA SER A 48 8.49 -5.59 15.69
C SER A 48 9.84 -6.04 15.13
N VAL A 49 9.93 -6.30 13.83
CA VAL A 49 11.15 -6.77 13.14
C VAL A 49 11.92 -5.61 12.51
N HIS A 50 11.21 -4.68 11.87
CA HIS A 50 11.79 -3.66 10.98
C HIS A 50 11.73 -2.23 11.55
N GLY A 51 11.16 -2.03 12.74
CA GLY A 51 10.94 -0.72 13.33
C GLY A 51 9.86 0.09 12.59
N ILE A 52 10.03 1.41 12.48
CA ILE A 52 9.06 2.25 11.77
C ILE A 52 9.27 2.13 10.26
N ILE A 53 8.27 1.58 9.57
CA ILE A 53 8.25 1.34 8.13
C ILE A 53 6.97 1.89 7.50
N PRO A 54 6.91 2.11 6.18
CA PRO A 54 5.67 2.44 5.51
C PRO A 54 4.59 1.37 5.75
N SER A 55 3.34 1.79 5.88
CA SER A 55 2.23 0.84 6.05
C SER A 55 1.66 0.39 4.71
N LEU A 56 1.73 -0.92 4.48
CA LEU A 56 1.06 -1.59 3.37
C LEU A 56 -0.41 -1.81 3.75
N GLY A 57 -1.35 -1.28 2.97
CA GLY A 57 -2.77 -1.49 3.22
C GLY A 57 -3.23 -2.91 2.83
N SER A 58 -4.29 -3.40 3.46
CA SER A 58 -4.90 -4.68 3.06
C SER A 58 -5.67 -4.55 1.73
N LEU A 59 -5.71 -5.65 0.98
CA LEU A 59 -6.48 -5.77 -0.25
C LEU A 59 -7.91 -6.23 0.06
N GLY A 60 -8.89 -5.41 -0.33
CA GLY A 60 -10.32 -5.74 -0.28
C GLY A 60 -10.81 -6.30 -1.61
N ALA A 61 -11.99 -5.87 -2.07
CA ALA A 61 -12.55 -6.24 -3.37
C ALA A 61 -12.79 -5.01 -4.28
N GLY A 62 -11.94 -3.99 -4.14
CA GLY A 62 -12.16 -2.67 -4.77
C GLY A 62 -11.58 -2.51 -6.19
N SER A 63 -10.92 -3.54 -6.73
CA SER A 63 -10.28 -3.51 -8.06
C SER A 63 -10.04 -4.95 -8.55
N ASP A 64 -9.42 -5.09 -9.72
CA ASP A 64 -9.23 -6.36 -10.43
C ASP A 64 -8.28 -7.35 -9.73
N PHE A 65 -7.54 -6.92 -8.71
CA PHE A 65 -6.73 -7.83 -7.89
C PHE A 65 -7.58 -8.81 -7.07
N ALA A 66 -8.88 -8.55 -6.88
CA ALA A 66 -9.76 -9.32 -6.00
C ALA A 66 -9.81 -10.84 -6.29
N PRO A 67 -10.08 -11.30 -7.53
CA PRO A 67 -10.05 -12.74 -7.84
C PRO A 67 -8.66 -13.36 -7.67
N PHE A 68 -7.58 -12.61 -7.91
CA PHE A 68 -6.22 -13.14 -7.74
C PHE A 68 -5.95 -13.51 -6.28
N ILE A 69 -6.27 -12.61 -5.34
CA ILE A 69 -5.99 -12.85 -3.93
C ILE A 69 -7.06 -13.70 -3.24
N HIS A 70 -8.34 -13.41 -3.45
CA HIS A 70 -9.43 -14.04 -2.68
C HIS A 70 -9.89 -15.39 -3.24
N TYR A 71 -9.68 -15.62 -4.54
CA TYR A 71 -10.07 -16.88 -5.17
C TYR A 71 -8.86 -17.76 -5.49
N LEU A 72 -7.80 -17.21 -6.07
CA LEU A 72 -6.63 -17.98 -6.49
C LEU A 72 -5.49 -18.03 -5.45
N GLY A 73 -5.52 -17.20 -4.41
CA GLY A 73 -4.45 -17.13 -3.40
C GLY A 73 -3.12 -16.59 -3.94
N ILE A 74 -3.15 -15.83 -5.04
CA ILE A 74 -1.98 -15.22 -5.66
C ILE A 74 -1.63 -13.92 -4.93
N THR A 75 -0.36 -13.80 -4.51
CA THR A 75 0.22 -12.55 -3.98
C THR A 75 -0.05 -11.39 -4.94
N ALA A 76 -0.76 -10.38 -4.46
CA ALA A 76 -1.14 -9.22 -5.25
C ALA A 76 -0.71 -7.90 -4.58
N MET A 77 -0.65 -6.84 -5.40
CA MET A 77 -0.32 -5.47 -5.02
C MET A 77 -1.15 -4.46 -5.83
N ASP A 78 -1.47 -3.33 -5.24
CA ASP A 78 -2.11 -2.16 -5.85
C ASP A 78 -1.29 -0.92 -5.45
N ILE A 79 -0.82 -0.16 -6.45
CA ILE A 79 0.14 0.94 -6.27
C ILE A 79 -0.47 2.21 -6.83
N ALA A 80 -0.62 3.24 -5.99
CA ALA A 80 -1.18 4.53 -6.40
C ALA A 80 -0.43 5.69 -5.73
N TYR A 81 -0.52 6.87 -6.35
CA TYR A 81 -0.27 8.13 -5.64
C TYR A 81 -1.59 8.65 -5.06
N THR A 82 -1.53 9.33 -3.92
CA THR A 82 -2.73 9.80 -3.22
C THR A 82 -2.53 11.15 -2.53
N TYR A 83 -3.62 11.67 -1.99
CA TYR A 83 -3.67 12.93 -1.27
C TYR A 83 -3.25 12.78 0.20
N ASP A 84 -2.81 13.90 0.77
CA ASP A 84 -2.49 14.02 2.19
C ASP A 84 -3.78 14.03 3.02
N ARG A 85 -3.98 12.97 3.81
CA ARG A 85 -5.18 12.82 4.67
C ARG A 85 -5.25 13.85 5.80
N SER A 86 -4.16 14.55 6.13
CA SER A 86 -4.19 15.65 7.09
C SER A 86 -4.82 16.92 6.51
N LYS A 87 -4.89 17.03 5.17
CA LYS A 87 -5.40 18.20 4.46
C LYS A 87 -6.83 18.05 3.94
N THR A 88 -7.37 16.83 3.97
CA THR A 88 -8.72 16.56 3.49
C THR A 88 -9.29 15.28 4.12
N SER A 89 -10.57 15.33 4.47
CA SER A 89 -11.37 14.18 4.91
C SER A 89 -12.07 13.48 3.74
N ALA A 90 -11.75 13.83 2.49
CA ALA A 90 -12.33 13.20 1.31
C ALA A 90 -12.15 11.68 1.37
N ARG A 91 -13.24 10.94 1.12
CA ARG A 91 -13.22 9.46 1.08
C ARG A 91 -12.46 8.93 -0.15
N ILE A 92 -12.59 9.62 -1.27
CA ILE A 92 -11.95 9.37 -2.56
C ILE A 92 -11.81 10.70 -3.30
N TYR A 93 -11.10 10.76 -4.43
CA TYR A 93 -11.01 11.98 -5.21
C TYR A 93 -12.41 12.46 -5.67
N PRO A 94 -12.73 13.77 -5.60
CA PRO A 94 -14.10 14.26 -5.76
C PRO A 94 -14.80 13.93 -7.09
N ALA A 95 -14.05 13.79 -8.19
CA ALA A 95 -14.61 13.53 -9.52
C ALA A 95 -14.94 12.05 -9.77
N TYR A 96 -14.61 11.14 -8.85
CA TYR A 96 -14.75 9.70 -9.02
C TYR A 96 -16.16 9.28 -9.46
N HIS A 97 -16.24 8.47 -10.53
CA HIS A 97 -17.49 7.95 -11.12
C HIS A 97 -18.48 9.05 -11.55
N THR A 98 -17.99 10.22 -11.97
CA THR A 98 -18.81 11.29 -12.52
C THR A 98 -18.35 11.68 -13.91
N ALA A 99 -19.17 12.45 -14.63
CA ALA A 99 -18.77 13.04 -15.92
C ALA A 99 -17.66 14.11 -15.80
N PHE A 100 -17.25 14.48 -14.57
CA PHE A 100 -16.16 15.42 -14.31
C PHE A 100 -14.79 14.75 -14.21
N ASP A 101 -14.72 13.42 -14.25
CA ASP A 101 -13.46 12.68 -14.36
C ASP A 101 -12.92 12.78 -15.78
N THR A 102 -12.27 13.91 -16.07
CA THR A 102 -11.79 14.28 -17.40
C THR A 102 -10.27 14.41 -17.41
N PHE A 103 -9.68 14.36 -18.61
CA PHE A 103 -8.25 14.64 -18.79
C PHE A 103 -7.86 16.00 -18.19
N ASP A 104 -8.66 17.04 -18.43
CA ASP A 104 -8.43 18.38 -17.89
C ASP A 104 -8.41 18.40 -16.35
N TYR A 105 -9.25 17.58 -15.71
CA TYR A 105 -9.23 17.45 -14.26
C TYR A 105 -7.90 16.86 -13.76
N ALA A 106 -7.42 15.82 -14.44
CA ALA A 106 -6.14 15.19 -14.13
C ALA A 106 -4.96 16.15 -14.33
N ASP A 107 -4.87 16.77 -15.52
CA ASP A 107 -3.78 17.66 -15.94
C ASP A 107 -3.72 18.95 -15.11
N ARG A 108 -4.87 19.51 -14.69
CA ARG A 108 -4.89 20.78 -13.95
C ARG A 108 -4.85 20.63 -12.44
N TYR A 109 -5.46 19.57 -11.87
CA TYR A 109 -5.70 19.50 -10.43
C TYR A 109 -5.12 18.28 -9.74
N ILE A 110 -4.98 17.15 -10.44
CA ILE A 110 -4.48 15.92 -9.83
C ILE A 110 -2.96 15.84 -9.92
N ASP A 111 -2.40 15.94 -11.13
CA ASP A 111 -0.97 15.81 -11.38
C ASP A 111 -0.50 16.66 -12.57
N PRO A 112 -0.45 17.99 -12.42
CA PRO A 112 0.12 18.86 -13.45
C PRO A 112 1.55 18.45 -13.81
N GLY A 113 1.78 18.17 -15.09
CA GLY A 113 3.06 17.67 -15.59
C GLY A 113 3.29 16.15 -15.41
N PHE A 114 2.28 15.40 -14.96
CA PHE A 114 2.26 13.92 -14.91
C PHE A 114 3.42 13.28 -14.14
N THR A 115 3.93 13.99 -13.14
CA THR A 115 5.14 13.58 -12.42
C THR A 115 4.86 12.49 -11.38
N SER A 116 3.70 12.52 -10.72
CA SER A 116 3.25 11.45 -9.84
C SER A 116 2.86 10.19 -10.62
N HIS A 117 2.23 10.32 -11.79
CA HIS A 117 1.98 9.21 -12.71
C HIS A 117 3.30 8.53 -13.11
N ARG A 118 4.31 9.31 -13.48
CA ARG A 118 5.66 8.79 -13.76
C ARG A 118 6.25 8.06 -12.55
N ALA A 119 6.11 8.60 -11.34
CA ALA A 119 6.63 7.96 -10.13
C ALA A 119 5.95 6.60 -9.84
N VAL A 120 4.63 6.50 -10.04
CA VAL A 120 3.90 5.23 -9.93
C VAL A 120 4.37 4.25 -11.01
N ALA A 121 4.50 4.69 -12.26
CA ALA A 121 4.98 3.86 -13.37
C ALA A 121 6.39 3.33 -13.11
N GLN A 122 7.30 4.18 -12.62
CA GLN A 122 8.66 3.77 -12.24
C GLN A 122 8.66 2.77 -11.07
N THR A 123 7.79 2.97 -10.09
CA THR A 123 7.68 2.06 -8.93
C THR A 123 7.15 0.70 -9.37
N ALA A 124 6.04 0.67 -10.12
CA ALA A 124 5.46 -0.56 -10.66
C ALA A 124 6.44 -1.28 -11.59
N GLY A 125 7.10 -0.56 -12.50
CA GLY A 125 8.11 -1.11 -13.39
C GLY A 125 9.29 -1.74 -12.63
N ASN A 126 9.80 -1.08 -11.59
CA ASN A 126 10.85 -1.64 -10.74
C ASN A 126 10.40 -2.91 -10.02
N VAL A 127 9.17 -2.94 -9.48
CA VAL A 127 8.60 -4.16 -8.87
C VAL A 127 8.52 -5.29 -9.90
N LEU A 128 7.98 -5.02 -11.09
CA LEU A 128 7.84 -6.01 -12.15
C LEU A 128 9.18 -6.57 -12.60
N LEU A 129 10.19 -5.72 -12.83
CA LEU A 129 11.53 -6.17 -13.21
C LEU A 129 12.17 -7.03 -12.12
N ARG A 130 12.05 -6.63 -10.85
CA ARG A 130 12.55 -7.41 -9.72
C ARG A 130 11.88 -8.78 -9.59
N LEU A 131 10.60 -8.89 -9.94
CA LEU A 131 9.88 -10.17 -9.89
C LEU A 131 10.16 -11.03 -11.12
N ALA A 132 10.24 -10.44 -12.31
CA ALA A 132 10.44 -11.15 -13.57
C ALA A 132 11.86 -11.74 -13.71
N GLU A 133 12.88 -11.01 -13.24
CA GLU A 133 14.29 -11.39 -13.40
C GLU A 133 14.86 -12.13 -12.18
N ALA A 134 14.05 -12.35 -11.14
CA ALA A 134 14.51 -12.96 -9.91
C ALA A 134 14.73 -14.47 -10.07
N THR A 135 15.98 -14.93 -9.86
CA THR A 135 16.27 -16.36 -9.67
C THR A 135 15.58 -16.90 -8.40
N ILE A 136 15.51 -16.10 -7.34
CA ILE A 136 14.78 -16.37 -6.11
C ILE A 136 13.81 -15.23 -5.90
N LEU A 137 12.52 -15.54 -5.81
CA LEU A 137 11.48 -14.52 -5.65
C LEU A 137 11.77 -13.63 -4.43
N PRO A 138 11.76 -12.30 -4.58
CA PRO A 138 12.01 -11.35 -3.49
C PRO A 138 10.78 -11.19 -2.57
N PHE A 139 10.14 -12.30 -2.22
CA PHE A 139 9.06 -12.35 -1.26
C PHE A 139 9.59 -12.77 0.12
N ASN A 140 9.10 -12.09 1.16
CA ASN A 140 9.40 -12.43 2.53
C ASN A 140 8.14 -12.95 3.22
N VAL A 141 7.96 -14.27 3.21
CA VAL A 141 6.78 -14.90 3.84
C VAL A 141 6.76 -14.72 5.36
N SER A 142 7.90 -14.46 5.99
CA SER A 142 7.97 -14.19 7.43
C SER A 142 7.27 -12.89 7.83
N ASP A 143 7.15 -11.92 6.91
CA ASP A 143 6.38 -10.69 7.14
C ASP A 143 4.88 -10.99 7.36
N TYR A 144 4.40 -12.15 6.91
CA TYR A 144 3.04 -12.62 7.19
C TYR A 144 2.84 -12.94 8.68
N GLY A 145 3.90 -13.32 9.40
CA GLY A 145 3.84 -13.60 10.84
C GLY A 145 3.40 -12.39 11.65
N GLU A 146 3.89 -11.19 11.34
CA GLU A 146 3.43 -9.94 11.98
C GLU A 146 1.94 -9.67 11.73
N ALA A 147 1.47 -9.94 10.50
CA ALA A 147 0.07 -9.75 10.16
C ALA A 147 -0.84 -10.73 10.93
N LEU A 148 -0.45 -12.00 11.03
CA LEU A 148 -1.18 -13.00 11.80
C LEU A 148 -1.20 -12.67 13.30
N GLN A 149 -0.08 -12.23 13.86
CA GLN A 149 -0.03 -11.81 15.26
C GLN A 149 -0.97 -10.62 15.51
N ALA A 150 -0.96 -9.61 14.63
CA ALA A 150 -1.84 -8.45 14.77
C ALA A 150 -3.34 -8.85 14.68
N MET A 151 -3.68 -9.83 13.83
CA MET A 151 -5.03 -10.38 13.74
C MET A 151 -5.40 -11.16 15.02
N TYR A 152 -4.49 -12.00 15.53
CA TYR A 152 -4.67 -12.70 16.80
C TYR A 152 -4.90 -11.71 17.95
N ASP A 153 -4.03 -10.72 18.11
CA ASP A 153 -4.14 -9.73 19.19
C ASP A 153 -5.46 -8.95 19.11
N THR A 154 -5.95 -8.70 17.90
CA THR A 154 -7.24 -8.04 17.68
C THR A 154 -8.41 -8.94 18.07
N ALA A 155 -8.36 -10.23 17.70
CA ALA A 155 -9.36 -11.21 18.08
C ALA A 155 -9.37 -11.44 19.60
N GLU A 156 -8.20 -11.57 20.22
CA GLU A 156 -8.04 -11.71 21.67
C GLU A 156 -8.65 -10.51 22.41
N ARG A 157 -8.25 -9.28 22.07
CA ARG A 157 -8.84 -8.07 22.67
C ARG A 157 -10.35 -7.98 22.51
N ALA A 158 -10.89 -8.44 21.38
CA ALA A 158 -12.31 -8.31 21.06
C ALA A 158 -13.18 -9.41 21.71
N PHE A 159 -12.68 -10.64 21.79
CA PHE A 159 -13.53 -11.81 22.05
C PHE A 159 -13.10 -12.66 23.25
N GLN A 160 -11.93 -12.42 23.86
CA GLN A 160 -11.42 -13.28 24.95
C GLN A 160 -12.38 -13.37 26.13
N ALA A 161 -12.97 -12.25 26.57
CA ALA A 161 -13.91 -12.25 27.68
C ALA A 161 -15.18 -13.09 27.39
N ASP A 162 -15.72 -12.97 26.18
CA ASP A 162 -16.91 -13.69 25.76
C ASP A 162 -16.65 -15.18 25.59
N LEU A 163 -15.48 -15.56 25.07
CA LEU A 163 -15.07 -16.95 24.93
C LEU A 163 -14.89 -17.62 26.30
N LEU A 164 -14.23 -16.93 27.24
CA LEU A 164 -14.06 -17.44 28.61
C LEU A 164 -15.40 -17.64 29.34
N ASN A 165 -16.40 -16.78 29.09
CA ASN A 165 -17.76 -16.99 29.61
C ASN A 165 -18.42 -18.28 29.10
N HIS A 166 -17.99 -18.78 27.95
CA HIS A 166 -18.45 -20.04 27.36
C HIS A 166 -17.46 -21.20 27.58
N SER A 167 -16.48 -21.05 28.47
CA SER A 167 -15.41 -22.03 28.71
C SER A 167 -14.57 -22.37 27.47
N LEU A 168 -14.40 -21.41 26.57
CA LEU A 168 -13.57 -21.51 25.37
C LEU A 168 -12.30 -20.64 25.52
N SER A 169 -11.19 -21.07 24.91
CA SER A 169 -9.97 -20.28 24.76
C SER A 169 -9.74 -19.91 23.29
N LEU A 170 -9.01 -18.83 23.07
CA LEU A 170 -8.48 -18.46 21.75
C LEU A 170 -7.22 -19.28 21.41
#